data_AF-A0A1F2XQQ0-F1
#
_entry.id   AF-A0A1F2XQQ0-F1
#
_cell.length_a   1.000
_cell.length_b   1.000
_cell.length_c   1.000
_cell.angle_alpha   90.00
_cell.angle_beta   90.00
_cell.angle_gamma   90.00
#
_symmetry.space_group_name_H-M   'P 1'
#
loop_
_entity.id
_entity.type
_entity.pdbx_description
1 polymer ?
#
loop_
_entity_poly.entity_id
_entity_poly.type
_entity_poly.pdbx_seq_one_letter_code
_entity_poly.pdbx_strand_id
1 'polypeptide(L)'
;MASLFSAGNEEVVAEVYRKLFAVRVAMRAKTAGDVTQEEVDAALASGKTWAEEAEAIFRLTSMPTFKERFVLPPLAREMQIEATEDPERRKQEAGFGFRRSGERRF
;
A
#
# COMPACT_ATOMS: atom_id res chain seq x y z
N MET A 1 -7.48 -10.69 -15.53
CA MET A 1 -6.80 -9.71 -14.65
C MET A 1 -6.69 -8.34 -15.32
N ALA A 2 -6.24 -8.24 -16.58
CA ALA A 2 -6.07 -6.95 -17.27
C ALA A 2 -7.34 -6.10 -17.36
N SER A 3 -8.50 -6.70 -17.64
CA SER A 3 -9.77 -5.98 -17.68
C SER A 3 -10.13 -5.28 -16.36
N LEU A 4 -9.65 -5.79 -15.22
CA LEU A 4 -9.93 -5.24 -13.89
C LEU A 4 -8.88 -4.20 -13.46
N PHE A 5 -7.60 -4.49 -13.68
CA PHE A 5 -6.49 -3.71 -13.10
C PHE A 5 -5.82 -2.74 -14.07
N SER A 6 -6.09 -2.85 -15.38
CA SER A 6 -5.39 -2.08 -16.40
C SER A 6 -6.26 -1.77 -17.63
N ALA A 7 -7.60 -1.76 -17.48
CA ALA A 7 -8.56 -1.49 -18.56
C ALA A 7 -8.33 -2.34 -19.83
N GLY A 8 -7.85 -3.58 -19.66
CA GLY A 8 -7.56 -4.51 -20.76
C GLY A 8 -6.10 -4.55 -21.22
N ASN A 9 -5.20 -3.70 -20.69
CA ASN A 9 -3.79 -3.75 -21.05
C ASN A 9 -3.06 -4.91 -20.34
N GLU A 10 -2.79 -5.99 -21.08
CA GLU A 10 -2.15 -7.20 -20.54
C GLU A 10 -0.68 -7.00 -20.17
N GLU A 11 0.03 -6.12 -20.87
CA GLU A 11 1.47 -5.94 -20.69
C GLU A 11 1.80 -5.43 -19.28
N VAL A 12 1.05 -4.44 -18.80
CA VAL A 12 1.21 -3.89 -17.43
C VAL A 12 1.04 -4.97 -16.38
N VAL A 13 0.04 -5.85 -16.55
CA VAL A 13 -0.21 -6.94 -15.60
C VAL A 13 0.89 -8.00 -15.68
N ALA A 14 1.35 -8.33 -16.88
CA ALA A 14 2.44 -9.27 -17.08
C ALA A 14 3.76 -8.77 -16.46
N GLU A 15 4.04 -7.47 -16.53
CA GLU A 15 5.20 -6.85 -15.88
C GLU A 15 5.14 -6.97 -14.35
N VAL A 16 3.98 -6.69 -13.75
CA VAL A 16 3.79 -6.86 -12.30
C VAL A 16 3.98 -8.32 -11.89
N TYR A 17 3.45 -9.27 -12.65
CA TYR A 17 3.64 -10.69 -12.37
C TYR A 17 5.09 -11.14 -12.48
N ARG A 18 5.83 -10.68 -13.51
CA ARG A 18 7.27 -10.97 -13.63
C ARG A 18 8.03 -10.45 -12.41
N LYS A 19 7.74 -9.24 -11.94
CA LYS A 19 8.35 -8.68 -10.72
C LYS A 19 8.01 -9.53 -9.49
N LEU A 20 6.74 -9.88 -9.26
CA LEU A 20 6.34 -10.72 -8.11
C LEU A 20 6.96 -12.13 -8.16
N PHE A 21 7.09 -12.71 -9.35
CA PHE A 21 7.77 -13.99 -9.53
C PHE A 21 9.27 -13.89 -9.20
N ALA A 22 9.93 -12.83 -9.66
CA ALA A 22 11.33 -12.55 -9.35
C ALA A 22 11.57 -12.47 -7.83
N VAL A 23 10.68 -11.77 -7.11
CA VAL A 23 10.71 -11.72 -5.63
C VAL A 23 10.64 -13.12 -5.03
N ARG A 24 9.71 -13.95 -5.50
CA ARG A 24 9.55 -15.32 -4.99
C ARG A 24 10.79 -16.18 -5.24
N VAL A 25 11.39 -16.11 -6.43
CA VAL A 25 12.60 -16.86 -6.78
C VAL A 25 13.77 -16.42 -5.91
N ALA A 26 13.99 -15.10 -5.76
CA ALA A 26 15.06 -14.57 -4.93
C ALA A 26 14.94 -14.98 -3.45
N MET A 27 13.71 -14.95 -2.90
CA MET A 27 13.49 -15.36 -1.50
C MET A 27 13.57 -16.88 -1.33
N ARG A 28 13.16 -17.66 -2.33
CA ARG A 28 13.32 -19.11 -2.34
C ARG A 28 14.79 -19.52 -2.34
N ALA A 29 15.62 -18.88 -3.16
CA ALA A 29 17.07 -19.12 -3.17
C ALA A 29 17.69 -18.92 -1.77
N LYS A 30 17.25 -17.89 -1.04
CA LYS A 30 17.71 -17.62 0.34
C LYS A 30 17.20 -18.62 1.38
N THR A 31 15.98 -19.12 1.22
CA THR A 31 15.29 -19.93 2.26
C THR A 31 15.41 -21.43 2.04
N ALA A 32 15.26 -21.90 0.80
CA ALA A 32 15.32 -23.29 0.43
C ALA A 32 16.68 -23.71 -0.16
N GLY A 33 17.43 -22.76 -0.74
CA GLY A 33 18.76 -23.04 -1.31
C GLY A 33 18.74 -23.92 -2.56
N ASP A 34 17.57 -24.09 -3.19
CA ASP A 34 17.36 -24.99 -4.33
C ASP A 34 17.33 -24.27 -5.69
N VAL A 35 17.71 -23.00 -5.72
CA VAL A 35 17.75 -22.14 -6.91
C VAL A 35 19.17 -21.62 -7.09
N THR A 36 19.68 -21.71 -8.31
CA THR A 36 21.02 -21.22 -8.65
C THR A 36 21.06 -19.68 -8.70
N GLN A 37 22.25 -19.09 -8.51
CA GLN A 37 22.40 -17.64 -8.62
C GLN A 37 22.05 -17.12 -10.02
N GLU A 38 22.35 -17.89 -11.06
CA GLU A 38 22.04 -17.56 -12.46
C GLU A 38 20.52 -17.46 -12.70
N GLU A 39 19.74 -18.36 -12.13
CA GLU A 39 18.28 -18.32 -12.19
C GLU A 39 17.70 -17.12 -11.42
N VAL A 40 18.30 -16.77 -10.27
CA VAL A 40 17.93 -15.58 -9.50
C VAL A 40 18.20 -14.32 -10.33
N ASP A 41 19.38 -14.20 -10.92
CA ASP A 41 19.77 -13.02 -11.70
C ASP A 41 18.89 -12.87 -12.95
N ALA A 42 18.59 -13.97 -13.64
CA ALA A 42 17.66 -13.97 -14.77
C ALA A 42 16.24 -13.56 -14.35
N ALA A 43 15.77 -14.04 -13.20
CA ALA A 43 14.46 -13.69 -12.67
C ALA A 43 14.38 -12.21 -12.29
N LEU A 44 15.39 -11.68 -11.58
CA LEU A 44 15.48 -10.25 -11.22
C LEU A 44 15.52 -9.35 -12.45
N ALA A 45 16.28 -9.73 -13.48
CA ALA A 45 16.32 -9.02 -14.76
C ALA A 45 14.95 -9.01 -15.45
N SER A 46 14.28 -10.16 -15.54
CA SER A 46 12.92 -10.29 -16.10
C SER A 46 11.88 -9.45 -15.33
N GLY A 47 12.02 -9.40 -14.01
CA GLY A 47 11.18 -8.60 -13.11
C GLY A 47 11.53 -7.11 -13.06
N LYS A 48 12.56 -6.66 -13.79
CA LYS A 48 13.09 -5.28 -13.76
C LYS A 48 13.26 -4.78 -12.31
N THR A 49 13.92 -5.58 -11.49
CA THR A 49 14.12 -5.34 -10.05
C THR A 49 15.52 -5.75 -9.62
N TRP A 50 15.90 -5.46 -8.39
CA TRP A 50 17.18 -5.87 -7.80
C TRP A 50 16.95 -6.50 -6.43
N ALA A 51 17.98 -7.18 -5.90
CA ALA A 51 17.85 -8.03 -4.71
C ALA A 51 17.29 -7.30 -3.47
N GLU A 52 17.71 -6.05 -3.24
CA GLU A 52 17.23 -5.23 -2.11
C GLU A 52 15.77 -4.82 -2.28
N GLU A 53 15.35 -4.38 -3.48
CA GLU A 53 13.94 -4.08 -3.75
C GLU A 53 13.08 -5.34 -3.59
N ALA A 54 13.56 -6.49 -4.08
CA ALA A 54 12.86 -7.75 -3.96
C ALA A 54 12.64 -8.17 -2.50
N GLU A 55 13.66 -7.99 -1.65
CA GLU A 55 13.55 -8.24 -0.21
C GLU A 55 12.63 -7.25 0.49
N ALA A 56 12.68 -5.97 0.11
CA ALA A 56 11.76 -4.95 0.63
C ALA A 56 10.30 -5.27 0.27
N ILE A 57 10.03 -5.68 -0.98
CA ILE A 57 8.70 -6.13 -1.41
C ILE A 57 8.28 -7.34 -0.57
N PHE A 58 9.12 -8.36 -0.45
CA PHE A 58 8.81 -9.55 0.35
C PHE A 58 8.46 -9.21 1.80
N ARG A 59 9.24 -8.31 2.44
CA ARG A 59 8.98 -7.86 3.81
C ARG A 59 7.60 -7.21 3.92
N LEU A 60 7.24 -6.32 3.00
CA LEU A 60 5.96 -5.62 3.04
C LEU A 60 4.76 -6.49 2.65
N THR A 61 4.93 -7.49 1.79
CA THR A 61 3.82 -8.33 1.32
C THR A 61 3.62 -9.58 2.17
N SER A 62 4.70 -10.15 2.72
CA SER A 62 4.68 -11.46 3.38
C SER A 62 4.91 -11.38 4.89
N MET A 63 5.65 -10.36 5.37
CA MET A 63 5.98 -10.20 6.79
C MET A 63 5.78 -8.76 7.32
N PRO A 64 4.71 -8.04 6.97
CA PRO A 64 4.56 -6.66 7.42
C PRO A 64 4.17 -6.58 8.89
N THR A 65 4.80 -5.66 9.63
CA THR A 65 4.34 -5.29 10.97
C THR A 65 3.04 -4.48 10.90
N PHE A 66 2.33 -4.33 12.03
CA PHE A 66 1.11 -3.54 12.07
C PHE A 66 1.33 -2.08 11.60
N LYS A 67 2.45 -1.47 11.98
CA LYS A 67 2.79 -0.08 11.62
C LYS A 67 3.14 0.08 10.13
N GLU A 68 3.71 -0.94 9.50
CA GLU A 68 4.07 -0.91 8.06
C GLU A 68 2.85 -1.09 7.15
N ARG A 69 1.79 -1.79 7.61
CA ARG A 69 0.54 -1.93 6.85
C ARG A 69 -0.27 -0.64 6.77
N PHE A 70 -0.18 0.19 7.80
CA PHE A 70 -1.02 1.37 7.96
C PHE A 70 -0.17 2.61 8.24
N VAL A 71 0.20 3.30 7.17
CA VAL A 71 0.91 4.59 7.26
C VAL A 71 -0.13 5.72 7.17
N LEU A 72 -0.97 5.83 8.20
CA LEU A 72 -2.00 6.86 8.28
C LEU A 72 -1.49 8.07 9.08
N PRO A 73 -1.20 9.21 8.45
CA PRO A 73 -0.83 10.41 9.17
C PRO A 73 -2.04 10.98 9.95
N PRO A 74 -1.79 11.75 11.03
CA PRO A 74 -2.87 12.46 11.70
C PRO A 74 -3.53 13.44 10.74
N LEU A 75 -4.86 13.52 10.77
CA LEU A 75 -5.66 14.36 9.86
C LEU A 75 -5.54 15.87 10.14
N ALA A 76 -4.66 16.29 11.07
CA ALA A 76 -4.49 17.67 11.51
C ALA A 76 -5.82 18.38 11.83
N ARG A 77 -6.78 17.63 12.39
CA ARG A 77 -8.16 18.08 12.63
C ARG A 77 -8.24 19.39 13.39
N GLU A 78 -7.41 19.55 14.42
CA GLU A 78 -7.45 20.76 15.24
C GLU A 78 -6.99 22.00 14.47
N MET A 79 -5.96 21.89 13.61
CA MET A 79 -5.53 22.97 12.72
C MET A 79 -6.63 23.39 11.73
N GLN A 80 -7.42 22.43 11.24
CA GLN A 80 -8.51 22.72 10.30
C GLN A 80 -9.66 23.47 10.97
N ILE A 81 -9.92 23.20 12.26
CA ILE A 81 -11.02 23.79 13.01
C ILE A 81 -10.67 25.17 13.52
N GLU A 82 -9.42 25.36 13.94
CA GLU A 82 -8.89 26.63 14.44
C GLU A 82 -9.13 27.80 13.46
N ALA A 83 -9.21 27.52 12.16
CA ALA A 83 -9.59 28.51 11.14
C ALA A 83 -11.01 29.08 11.30
N THR A 84 -11.89 28.41 12.06
CA THR A 84 -13.32 28.74 12.19
C THR A 84 -13.79 28.85 13.63
N GLU A 85 -13.22 28.06 14.56
CA GLU A 85 -13.57 28.09 15.98
C GLU A 85 -12.48 27.48 16.87
N ASP A 86 -12.59 27.65 18.19
CA ASP A 86 -11.68 27.04 19.17
C ASP A 86 -11.80 25.50 19.18
N PRO A 87 -10.71 24.77 18.87
CA PRO A 87 -10.68 23.31 18.88
C PRO A 87 -11.10 22.64 20.20
N GLU A 88 -10.73 23.22 21.36
CA GLU A 88 -11.06 22.65 22.66
C GLU A 88 -12.55 22.81 22.97
N ARG A 89 -13.14 23.96 22.59
CA ARG A 89 -14.59 24.14 22.67
C ARG A 89 -15.34 23.12 21.81
N ARG A 90 -14.93 22.94 20.55
CA ARG A 90 -15.54 21.94 19.65
C ARG A 90 -15.41 20.52 20.19
N LYS A 91 -14.31 20.20 20.87
CA LYS A 91 -14.11 18.88 21.51
C LYS A 91 -15.05 18.65 22.69
N GLN A 92 -15.33 19.67 23.48
CA GLN A 92 -16.29 19.59 24.60
C GLN A 92 -17.73 19.46 24.12
N GLU A 93 -18.10 20.18 23.06
CA GLU A 93 -19.47 20.22 22.53
C GLU A 93 -19.78 19.05 21.57
N ALA A 94 -18.74 18.41 21.02
CA ALA A 94 -18.90 17.30 20.08
C ALA A 94 -19.76 16.16 20.66
N GLY A 95 -20.80 15.78 19.92
CA GLY A 95 -21.72 14.70 20.30
C GLY A 95 -23.04 15.18 20.90
N PHE A 96 -23.15 16.46 21.25
CA PHE A 96 -24.40 17.08 21.70
C PHE A 96 -24.96 18.00 20.62
N GLY A 97 -26.18 17.71 20.14
CA GLY A 97 -26.83 18.53 19.13
C GLY A 97 -28.19 17.97 18.74
N PHE A 98 -29.04 18.83 18.17
CA PHE A 98 -30.33 18.40 17.64
C PHE A 98 -30.12 17.65 16.32
N ARG A 99 -30.74 16.46 16.18
CA ARG A 99 -30.87 15.82 14.87
C ARG A 99 -31.73 16.71 13.98
N ARG A 100 -31.10 17.41 13.05
CA ARG A 100 -31.78 18.13 11.96
C ARG A 100 -31.77 17.22 10.74
N SER A 101 -32.92 17.06 10.08
CA SER A 101 -32.96 16.50 8.74
C SER A 101 -32.13 17.39 7.82
N GLY A 102 -31.24 16.79 7.01
CA GLY A 102 -30.49 17.56 6.01
C GLY A 102 -31.45 18.23 5.04
N GLU A 103 -31.34 19.55 4.87
CA GLU A 103 -32.07 20.26 3.82
C GLU A 103 -31.53 19.80 2.47
N ARG A 104 -32.39 19.20 1.65
CA ARG A 104 -32.07 18.97 0.25
C ARG A 104 -32.11 20.33 -0.44
N ARG A 105 -30.94 20.84 -0.84
CA ARG A 105 -30.87 21.92 -1.81
C ARG A 105 -31.25 21.32 -3.17
N PHE A 106 -32.40 21.75 -3.70
CA PHE A 106 -32.76 21.57 -5.10
C PHE A 106 -32.23 22.74 -5.91
#